data_AF-B3MTS5-F1
#
_entry.id   AF-B3MTS5-F1
#
_cell.length_a   1.000
_cell.length_b   1.000
_cell.length_c   1.000
_cell.angle_alpha   90.00
_cell.angle_beta   90.00
_cell.angle_gamma   90.00
#
_symmetry.space_group_name_H-M   'P 1'
#
loop_
_entity.id
_entity.type
_entity.pdbx_description
1 polymer ?
#
loop_
_entity_poly.entity_id
_entity_poly.type
_entity_poly.pdbx_seq_one_letter_code
_entity_poly.pdbx_strand_id
1 'polypeptide(L)'
;MNHFEIREIPGKGRAMIATKNFAANEVIFEEEPFVSSQFSWNTAYGYAACDHCMRPLETLLENVRRLASDPKVEVPLLQHDPTAAWVAQFTQCPRCKVRYCSEDCLMEAQKRYHRVACMGAFRLDDSHPINVLNETWKKMHYPPETGTIMLIVRLMAMYQQSSKKSEFLEQLQSFQALIVNREQKIYHKMLGENFENQMEQLYRAFCHAFAGEEFASFTTPDAFKTLMGIMGTNSQGIATSVLAQWVTKVSDLPLPDADKAQLDTVIDEIYAKVGEFAGEFLNNEGSGLYLLQSKINHSCVPNSCSTFPYSNDIVVLKALTPIQEGDEICISYLDECQLERSRHSRHKVLRENYIFVCQCPKCRAQASDPDETSDEEDDDEMDDYDEDDDMN
;
A
#
# COMPACT_ATOMS: atom_id res chain seq x y z
N MET A 1 -19.25 -20.25 -4.21
CA MET A 1 -18.00 -20.92 -4.65
C MET A 1 -17.16 -19.86 -5.32
N ASN A 2 -15.87 -19.79 -5.02
CA ASN A 2 -14.99 -18.85 -5.71
C ASN A 2 -14.86 -19.30 -7.18
N HIS A 3 -14.90 -18.33 -8.10
CA HIS A 3 -14.81 -18.56 -9.54
C HIS A 3 -13.36 -18.64 -10.05
N PHE A 4 -12.47 -19.07 -9.15
CA PHE A 4 -11.06 -19.29 -9.37
C PHE A 4 -10.55 -20.37 -8.39
N GLU A 5 -9.36 -20.88 -8.65
CA GLU A 5 -8.64 -21.78 -7.75
C GLU A 5 -7.14 -21.42 -7.70
N ILE A 6 -6.47 -21.79 -6.61
CA ILE A 6 -5.02 -21.62 -6.47
C ILE A 6 -4.33 -22.93 -6.83
N ARG A 7 -3.42 -22.89 -7.81
CA ARG A 7 -2.63 -24.05 -8.26
C ARG A 7 -1.14 -23.75 -8.19
N GLU A 8 -0.33 -24.75 -7.89
CA GLU A 8 1.12 -24.67 -8.05
C GLU A 8 1.49 -24.85 -9.53
N ILE A 9 2.20 -23.88 -10.09
CA ILE A 9 2.74 -23.91 -11.46
C ILE A 9 4.26 -24.03 -11.38
N PRO A 10 4.87 -25.06 -12.02
CA PRO A 10 6.32 -25.21 -12.07
C PRO A 10 7.03 -23.93 -12.53
N GLY A 11 7.95 -23.43 -11.72
CA GLY A 11 8.75 -22.22 -12.01
C GLY A 11 8.04 -20.88 -11.76
N LYS A 12 6.74 -20.87 -11.39
CA LYS A 12 6.02 -19.66 -10.95
C LYS A 12 5.53 -19.73 -9.50
N GLY A 13 5.52 -20.92 -8.90
CA GLY A 13 4.90 -21.14 -7.61
C GLY A 13 3.38 -21.11 -7.73
N ARG A 14 2.71 -20.62 -6.69
CA ARG A 14 1.24 -20.52 -6.66
C ARG A 14 0.74 -19.52 -7.70
N ALA A 15 -0.36 -19.86 -8.34
CA ALA A 15 -1.03 -19.03 -9.32
C ALA A 15 -2.55 -19.14 -9.16
N MET A 16 -3.25 -18.04 -9.43
CA MET A 16 -4.70 -18.01 -9.46
C MET A 16 -5.21 -18.34 -10.87
N ILE A 17 -6.02 -19.39 -11.00
CA ILE A 17 -6.56 -19.88 -12.26
C ILE A 17 -8.07 -19.66 -12.29
N ALA A 18 -8.59 -19.08 -13.37
CA ALA A 18 -10.02 -18.89 -13.56
C ALA A 18 -10.75 -20.23 -13.71
N THR A 19 -11.87 -20.42 -13.00
CA THR A 19 -12.72 -21.63 -13.13
C THR A 19 -14.02 -21.37 -13.88
N LYS A 20 -14.14 -20.18 -14.48
CA LYS A 20 -15.16 -19.79 -15.46
C LYS A 20 -14.61 -18.69 -16.36
N ASN A 21 -15.39 -18.30 -17.37
CA ASN A 21 -15.14 -17.08 -18.12
C ASN A 21 -15.52 -15.84 -17.31
N PHE A 22 -14.71 -14.79 -17.38
CA PHE A 22 -15.01 -13.44 -16.89
C PHE A 22 -15.12 -12.47 -18.06
N ALA A 23 -16.12 -11.59 -18.03
CA ALA A 23 -16.20 -10.47 -18.96
C ALA A 23 -15.22 -9.36 -18.56
N ALA A 24 -14.83 -8.51 -19.53
CA ALA A 24 -14.13 -7.28 -19.19
C ALA A 24 -14.95 -6.44 -18.20
N ASN A 25 -14.27 -5.86 -17.23
CA ASN A 25 -14.84 -5.14 -16.10
C ASN A 25 -15.64 -5.98 -15.08
N GLU A 26 -15.70 -7.29 -15.22
CA GLU A 26 -16.34 -8.14 -14.22
C GLU A 26 -15.50 -8.20 -12.93
N VAL A 27 -16.16 -8.11 -11.78
CA VAL A 27 -15.53 -8.32 -10.47
C VAL A 27 -15.24 -9.81 -10.28
N ILE A 28 -13.98 -10.14 -10.02
CA ILE A 28 -13.50 -11.50 -9.77
C ILE A 28 -13.74 -11.87 -8.30
N PHE A 29 -13.28 -11.01 -7.38
CA PHE A 29 -13.57 -11.10 -5.94
C PHE A 29 -13.34 -9.76 -5.23
N GLU A 30 -13.83 -9.71 -3.99
CA GLU A 30 -13.53 -8.65 -3.03
C GLU A 30 -12.90 -9.28 -1.78
N GLU A 31 -11.94 -8.60 -1.15
CA GLU A 31 -11.23 -9.10 0.02
C GLU A 31 -10.93 -7.98 1.02
N GLU A 32 -11.24 -8.22 2.29
CA GLU A 32 -10.75 -7.39 3.41
C GLU A 32 -9.30 -7.76 3.74
N PRO A 33 -8.47 -6.80 4.18
CA PRO A 33 -7.08 -7.09 4.47
C PRO A 33 -6.94 -7.97 5.71
N PHE A 34 -5.96 -8.87 5.65
CA PHE A 34 -5.45 -9.56 6.83
C PHE A 34 -4.92 -8.53 7.85
N VAL A 35 -4.17 -7.54 7.35
CA VAL A 35 -3.73 -6.36 8.09
C VAL A 35 -3.56 -5.20 7.12
N SER A 36 -3.93 -3.99 7.53
CA SER A 36 -3.69 -2.74 6.80
C SER A 36 -3.08 -1.71 7.74
N SER A 37 -2.39 -0.69 7.23
CA SER A 37 -1.94 0.46 8.01
C SER A 37 -1.67 1.64 7.09
N GLN A 38 -1.95 2.85 7.59
CA GLN A 38 -1.52 4.08 6.93
C GLN A 38 0.01 4.16 6.94
N PHE A 39 0.57 4.77 5.89
CA PHE A 39 1.99 5.09 5.80
C PHE A 39 2.41 6.06 6.90
N SER A 40 3.62 5.86 7.42
CA SER A 40 4.15 6.59 8.56
C SER A 40 4.33 8.07 8.25
N TRP A 41 4.79 8.39 7.03
CA TRP A 41 4.90 9.78 6.58
C TRP A 41 3.53 10.43 6.37
N ASN A 42 2.55 9.72 5.82
CA ASN A 42 1.19 10.26 5.67
C ASN A 42 0.56 10.60 7.01
N THR A 43 0.70 9.75 8.02
CA THR A 43 0.27 10.11 9.38
C THR A 43 1.02 11.34 9.89
N ALA A 44 2.33 11.45 9.66
CA ALA A 44 3.14 12.60 10.10
C ALA A 44 2.76 13.92 9.40
N TYR A 45 2.39 13.87 8.11
CA TYR A 45 1.88 15.01 7.34
C TYR A 45 0.39 15.31 7.59
N GLY A 46 -0.25 14.59 8.51
CA GLY A 46 -1.59 14.91 8.98
C GLY A 46 -2.72 14.39 8.10
N TYR A 47 -2.47 13.43 7.21
CA TYR A 47 -3.55 12.75 6.48
C TYR A 47 -4.46 12.02 7.46
N ALA A 48 -5.74 12.41 7.53
CA ALA A 48 -6.66 11.79 8.47
C ALA A 48 -7.31 10.55 7.84
N ALA A 49 -7.02 9.38 8.40
CA ALA A 49 -7.55 8.10 7.97
C ALA A 49 -8.22 7.35 9.12
N CYS A 50 -9.22 6.54 8.81
CA CYS A 50 -9.73 5.56 9.76
C CYS A 50 -8.62 4.53 10.04
N ASP A 51 -8.27 4.38 11.32
CA ASP A 51 -7.24 3.43 11.72
C ASP A 51 -7.59 1.96 11.40
N HIS A 52 -8.86 1.65 11.18
CA HIS A 52 -9.30 0.31 10.79
C HIS A 52 -9.36 0.10 9.28
N CYS A 53 -10.14 0.90 8.57
CA CYS A 53 -10.49 0.64 7.18
C CYS A 53 -9.85 1.61 6.18
N MET A 54 -8.91 2.46 6.61
CA MET A 54 -8.25 3.47 5.77
C MET A 54 -9.15 4.55 5.15
N ARG A 55 -10.46 4.54 5.41
CA ARG A 55 -11.38 5.57 4.91
C ARG A 55 -10.91 6.98 5.33
N PRO A 56 -10.90 7.97 4.41
CA PRO A 56 -10.58 9.35 4.77
C PRO A 56 -11.51 9.91 5.85
N LEU A 57 -10.94 10.65 6.81
CA LEU A 57 -11.65 11.28 7.93
C LEU A 57 -11.65 12.82 7.85
N GLU A 58 -11.52 13.34 6.64
CA GLU A 58 -11.58 14.76 6.29
C GLU A 58 -12.73 14.96 5.30
N THR A 59 -13.43 16.09 5.41
CA THR A 59 -14.32 16.58 4.35
C THR A 59 -13.54 16.90 3.09
N LEU A 60 -14.24 16.99 1.95
CA LEU A 60 -13.64 17.44 0.70
C LEU A 60 -12.95 18.78 0.84
N LEU A 61 -13.61 19.72 1.55
CA LEU A 61 -13.08 21.06 1.75
C LEU A 61 -11.85 21.06 2.67
N GLU A 62 -11.87 20.29 3.76
CA GLU A 62 -10.69 20.12 4.64
C GLU A 62 -9.53 19.49 3.87
N ASN A 63 -9.80 18.43 3.10
CA ASN A 63 -8.80 17.72 2.31
C ASN A 63 -8.14 18.66 1.28
N VAL A 64 -8.93 19.36 0.46
CA VAL A 64 -8.40 20.28 -0.56
C VAL A 64 -7.63 21.44 0.06
N ARG A 65 -8.13 22.04 1.14
CA ARG A 65 -7.43 23.16 1.80
C ARG A 65 -6.11 22.75 2.43
N ARG A 66 -6.05 21.54 3.01
CA ARG A 66 -4.80 20.98 3.53
C ARG A 66 -3.82 20.72 2.39
N LEU A 67 -4.27 20.05 1.34
CA LEU A 67 -3.44 19.68 0.19
C LEU A 67 -2.92 20.89 -0.59
N ALA A 68 -3.69 21.96 -0.71
CA ALA A 68 -3.25 23.21 -1.34
C ALA A 68 -2.53 24.17 -0.36
N SER A 69 -2.44 23.81 0.93
CA SER A 69 -2.00 24.70 2.02
C SER A 69 -2.63 26.11 1.97
N ASP A 70 -3.90 26.20 1.56
CA ASP A 70 -4.62 27.47 1.43
C ASP A 70 -6.03 27.35 2.03
N PRO A 71 -6.29 28.00 3.19
CA PRO A 71 -7.59 27.93 3.85
C PRO A 71 -8.70 28.68 3.09
N LYS A 72 -8.36 29.46 2.05
CA LYS A 72 -9.32 30.22 1.25
C LYS A 72 -9.79 29.46 0.01
N VAL A 73 -9.24 28.29 -0.29
CA VAL A 73 -9.72 27.48 -1.41
C VAL A 73 -11.20 27.15 -1.17
N GLU A 74 -11.99 27.37 -2.22
CA GLU A 74 -13.39 26.99 -2.31
C GLU A 74 -13.52 25.84 -3.30
N VAL A 75 -14.43 24.91 -3.01
CA VAL A 75 -14.74 23.78 -3.87
C VAL A 75 -16.23 23.86 -4.17
N PRO A 76 -16.65 23.85 -5.46
CA PRO A 76 -18.07 23.89 -5.80
C PRO A 76 -18.76 22.57 -5.45
N LEU A 77 -20.09 22.55 -5.55
CA LEU A 77 -20.89 21.33 -5.46
C LEU A 77 -20.64 20.47 -4.19
N LEU A 78 -20.41 21.11 -3.04
CA LEU A 78 -20.14 20.43 -1.75
C LEU A 78 -21.26 19.48 -1.30
N GLN A 79 -22.49 19.64 -1.81
CA GLN A 79 -23.56 18.66 -1.58
C GLN A 79 -23.23 17.26 -2.13
N HIS A 80 -22.22 17.14 -3.00
CA HIS A 80 -21.72 15.87 -3.52
C HIS A 80 -20.50 15.33 -2.75
N ASP A 81 -20.02 16.00 -1.70
CA ASP A 81 -18.91 15.52 -0.86
C ASP A 81 -19.14 14.05 -0.43
N PRO A 82 -18.21 13.12 -0.74
CA PRO A 82 -18.39 11.70 -0.46
C PRO A 82 -18.32 11.35 1.04
N THR A 83 -17.78 12.25 1.86
CA THR A 83 -17.59 12.05 3.30
C THR A 83 -18.67 12.69 4.15
N ALA A 84 -19.41 13.68 3.61
CA ALA A 84 -20.39 14.48 4.37
C ALA A 84 -21.43 13.64 5.11
N ALA A 85 -21.87 12.52 4.54
CA ALA A 85 -22.83 11.59 5.16
C ALA A 85 -22.26 10.83 6.38
N TRP A 86 -20.92 10.77 6.49
CA TRP A 86 -20.20 9.93 7.45
C TRP A 86 -19.51 10.74 8.55
N VAL A 87 -19.26 12.04 8.36
CA VAL A 87 -18.54 12.89 9.33
C VAL A 87 -19.13 12.81 10.74
N ALA A 88 -20.46 12.81 10.86
CA ALA A 88 -21.14 12.74 12.15
C ALA A 88 -21.00 11.37 12.86
N GLN A 89 -20.62 10.32 12.12
CA GLN A 89 -20.41 8.97 12.64
C GLN A 89 -18.97 8.74 13.09
N PHE A 90 -18.05 9.64 12.74
CA PHE A 90 -16.65 9.52 13.12
C PHE A 90 -16.53 9.48 14.64
N THR A 91 -15.77 8.51 15.12
CA THR A 91 -15.53 8.27 16.55
C THR A 91 -14.04 8.18 16.82
N GLN A 92 -13.66 8.03 18.08
CA GLN A 92 -12.26 7.89 18.47
C GLN A 92 -12.11 6.99 19.69
N CYS A 93 -10.97 6.33 19.79
CA CYS A 93 -10.61 5.61 21.00
C CYS A 93 -10.56 6.58 22.20
N PRO A 94 -11.25 6.28 23.31
CA PRO A 94 -11.30 7.19 24.46
C PRO A 94 -9.94 7.40 25.13
N ARG A 95 -9.01 6.44 24.98
CA ARG A 95 -7.68 6.43 25.61
C ARG A 95 -6.62 7.15 24.76
N CYS A 96 -6.39 6.72 23.53
CA CYS A 96 -5.30 7.23 22.67
C CYS A 96 -5.75 8.23 21.60
N LYS A 97 -7.06 8.51 21.50
CA LYS A 97 -7.66 9.44 20.53
C LYS A 97 -7.42 9.08 19.06
N VAL A 98 -7.05 7.83 18.77
CA VAL A 98 -7.02 7.32 17.39
C VAL A 98 -8.43 7.34 16.84
N ARG A 99 -8.60 7.78 15.59
CA ARG A 99 -9.91 8.06 14.98
C ARG A 99 -10.39 6.90 14.11
N TYR A 100 -11.71 6.73 14.05
CA TYR A 100 -12.40 5.69 13.27
C TYR A 100 -13.58 6.31 12.54
N CYS A 101 -13.95 5.78 11.37
CA CYS A 101 -15.08 6.31 10.60
C CYS A 101 -16.45 5.94 11.20
N SER A 102 -16.50 4.95 12.08
CA SER A 102 -17.72 4.48 12.77
C SER A 102 -17.40 3.74 14.05
N GLU A 103 -18.41 3.55 14.91
CA GLU A 103 -18.30 2.70 16.10
C GLU A 103 -17.99 1.24 15.74
N ASP A 104 -18.53 0.73 14.63
CA ASP A 104 -18.23 -0.62 14.14
C ASP A 104 -16.74 -0.79 13.83
N CYS A 105 -16.11 0.20 13.18
CA CYS A 105 -14.67 0.18 12.92
C CYS A 105 -13.85 0.22 14.22
N LEU A 106 -14.27 0.99 15.22
CA LEU A 106 -13.63 1.01 16.53
C LEU A 106 -13.77 -0.35 17.23
N MET A 107 -14.95 -0.95 17.21
CA MET A 107 -15.23 -2.25 17.82
C MET A 107 -14.41 -3.37 17.15
N GLU A 108 -14.36 -3.42 15.82
CA GLU A 108 -13.58 -4.44 15.11
C GLU A 108 -12.07 -4.24 15.32
N ALA A 109 -11.58 -3.00 15.33
CA ALA A 109 -10.20 -2.71 15.70
C ALA A 109 -9.88 -3.17 17.12
N GLN A 110 -10.72 -2.86 18.12
CA GLN A 110 -10.55 -3.33 19.51
C GLN A 110 -10.51 -4.86 19.59
N LYS A 111 -11.38 -5.54 18.85
CA LYS A 111 -11.44 -7.00 18.80
C LYS A 111 -10.17 -7.60 18.18
N ARG A 112 -9.66 -7.02 17.09
CA ARG A 112 -8.52 -7.57 16.32
C ARG A 112 -7.16 -7.20 16.89
N TYR A 113 -6.87 -5.94 17.18
CA TYR A 113 -5.51 -5.49 17.53
C TYR A 113 -5.41 -4.31 18.49
N HIS A 114 -6.44 -3.45 18.57
CA HIS A 114 -6.30 -2.14 19.20
C HIS A 114 -6.21 -2.20 20.73
N ARG A 115 -6.73 -3.22 21.42
CA ARG A 115 -6.55 -3.32 22.89
C ARG A 115 -5.08 -3.47 23.29
N VAL A 116 -4.29 -4.17 22.48
CA VAL A 116 -2.84 -4.34 22.64
C VAL A 116 -2.08 -3.19 22.00
N ALA A 117 -2.46 -2.75 20.79
CA ALA A 117 -1.78 -1.67 20.09
C ALA A 117 -2.04 -0.27 20.68
N CYS A 118 -3.04 -0.10 21.54
CA CYS A 118 -3.39 1.20 22.12
C CYS A 118 -2.32 1.69 23.09
N MET A 119 -1.53 2.66 22.63
CA MET A 119 -0.50 3.33 23.43
C MET A 119 -1.06 4.32 24.47
N GLY A 120 -2.38 4.56 24.50
CA GLY A 120 -2.99 5.53 25.41
C GLY A 120 -2.33 6.92 25.29
N ALA A 121 -1.86 7.46 26.42
CA ALA A 121 -1.15 8.74 26.48
C ALA A 121 0.26 8.68 25.87
N PHE A 122 0.90 7.51 25.80
CA PHE A 122 2.23 7.34 25.21
C PHE A 122 2.24 7.47 23.69
N ARG A 123 1.08 7.65 23.05
CA ARG A 123 1.01 7.92 21.61
C ARG A 123 1.82 9.17 21.22
N LEU A 124 1.88 10.16 22.09
CA LEU A 124 2.62 11.42 21.89
C LEU A 124 4.01 11.39 22.54
N ASP A 125 4.46 10.24 23.02
CA ASP A 125 5.76 10.08 23.67
C ASP A 125 6.78 9.52 22.68
N ASP A 126 7.67 10.37 22.18
CA ASP A 126 8.70 9.98 21.21
C ASP A 126 9.68 8.93 21.76
N SER A 127 9.77 8.80 23.09
CA SER A 127 10.60 7.78 23.74
C SER A 127 9.93 6.41 23.82
N HIS A 128 8.64 6.32 23.52
CA HIS A 128 7.92 5.04 23.54
C HIS A 128 8.52 4.08 22.49
N PRO A 129 8.80 2.81 22.82
CA PRO A 129 9.53 1.91 21.92
C PRO A 129 8.92 1.75 20.51
N ILE A 130 7.58 1.77 20.39
CA ILE A 130 6.88 1.74 19.10
C ILE A 130 7.10 3.02 18.30
N ASN A 131 7.14 4.19 18.95
CA ASN A 131 7.39 5.46 18.28
C ASN A 131 8.85 5.54 17.83
N VAL A 132 9.79 5.08 18.67
CA VAL A 132 11.20 4.94 18.27
C VAL A 132 11.35 4.05 17.03
N LEU A 133 10.68 2.89 17.00
CA LEU A 133 10.68 2.00 15.84
C LEU A 133 10.14 2.69 14.57
N ASN A 134 9.04 3.44 14.70
CA ASN A 134 8.44 4.18 13.59
C ASN A 134 9.35 5.32 13.08
N GLU A 135 10.01 6.04 13.97
CA GLU A 135 10.98 7.07 13.60
C GLU A 135 12.23 6.46 12.94
N THR A 136 12.71 5.31 13.44
CA THR A 136 13.81 4.58 12.78
C THR A 136 13.42 4.17 11.36
N TRP A 137 12.19 3.68 11.16
CA TRP A 137 11.68 3.35 9.82
C TRP A 137 11.67 4.56 8.88
N LYS A 138 11.11 5.69 9.31
CA LYS A 138 11.02 6.91 8.51
C LYS A 138 12.39 7.47 8.10
N LYS A 139 13.41 7.32 8.95
CA LYS A 139 14.79 7.72 8.63
C LYS A 139 15.45 6.85 7.56
N MET A 140 14.95 5.64 7.35
CA MET A 140 15.45 4.71 6.34
C MET A 140 14.66 4.75 5.04
N HIS A 141 13.37 5.09 5.13
CA HIS A 141 12.43 5.13 4.03
C HIS A 141 11.84 6.54 3.95
N TYR A 142 12.55 7.42 3.25
CA TYR A 142 12.02 8.74 2.90
C TYR A 142 10.92 8.60 1.82
N PRO A 143 9.96 9.52 1.72
CA PRO A 143 8.94 9.45 0.68
C PRO A 143 9.54 9.40 -0.74
N PRO A 144 8.89 8.69 -1.68
CA PRO A 144 7.61 7.99 -1.54
C PRO A 144 7.71 6.66 -0.76
N GLU A 145 6.85 6.50 0.24
CA GLU A 145 6.82 5.30 1.09
C GLU A 145 6.08 4.16 0.37
N THR A 146 6.71 2.98 0.22
CA THR A 146 6.11 1.81 -0.46
C THR A 146 5.61 0.73 0.50
N GLY A 147 5.83 0.91 1.80
CA GLY A 147 5.44 0.00 2.88
C GLY A 147 5.65 0.67 4.24
N THR A 148 5.07 0.14 5.31
CA THR A 148 5.23 0.73 6.65
C THR A 148 5.50 -0.32 7.71
N ILE A 149 6.47 -0.04 8.60
CA ILE A 149 6.75 -0.89 9.78
C ILE A 149 5.53 -1.06 10.69
N MET A 150 4.57 -0.13 10.62
CA MET A 150 3.34 -0.17 11.40
C MET A 150 2.44 -1.35 11.05
N LEU A 151 2.59 -1.95 9.86
CA LEU A 151 1.97 -3.24 9.53
C LEU A 151 2.46 -4.34 10.47
N ILE A 152 3.77 -4.43 10.71
CA ILE A 152 4.36 -5.43 11.61
C ILE A 152 3.92 -5.15 13.05
N VAL A 153 3.90 -3.88 13.48
CA VAL A 153 3.38 -3.50 14.80
C VAL A 153 1.94 -4.00 14.99
N ARG A 154 1.09 -3.79 13.98
CA ARG A 154 -0.30 -4.24 14.01
C ARG A 154 -0.39 -5.77 13.99
N LEU A 155 0.45 -6.48 13.22
CA LEU A 155 0.53 -7.94 13.23
C LEU A 155 0.88 -8.50 14.61
N MET A 156 1.86 -7.90 15.31
CA MET A 156 2.23 -8.32 16.66
C MET A 156 1.06 -8.15 17.63
N ALA A 157 0.34 -7.02 17.54
CA ALA A 157 -0.85 -6.80 18.34
C ALA A 157 -2.00 -7.77 17.99
N MET A 158 -2.19 -8.10 16.71
CA MET A 158 -3.15 -9.13 16.28
C MET A 158 -2.80 -10.51 16.82
N TYR A 159 -1.52 -10.92 16.75
CA TYR A 159 -1.05 -12.19 17.28
C TYR A 159 -1.30 -12.30 18.78
N GLN A 160 -0.93 -11.28 19.55
CA GLN A 160 -1.09 -11.27 21.01
C GLN A 160 -2.58 -11.29 21.42
N GLN A 161 -3.46 -10.63 20.66
CA GLN A 161 -4.90 -10.63 20.92
C GLN A 161 -5.63 -11.89 20.44
N SER A 162 -5.05 -12.63 19.50
CA SER A 162 -5.71 -13.78 18.89
C SER A 162 -5.88 -14.90 19.91
N SER A 163 -7.11 -15.39 20.05
CA SER A 163 -7.39 -16.63 20.77
C SER A 163 -6.98 -17.87 19.97
N LYS A 164 -6.69 -17.73 18.67
CA LYS A 164 -6.34 -18.79 17.73
C LYS A 164 -4.97 -18.53 17.10
N LYS A 165 -3.93 -18.52 17.93
CA LYS A 165 -2.56 -18.23 17.50
C LYS A 165 -2.07 -19.14 16.36
N SER A 166 -2.41 -20.43 16.38
CA SER A 166 -2.02 -21.37 15.32
C SER A 166 -2.62 -21.02 13.96
N GLU A 167 -3.91 -20.67 13.90
CA GLU A 167 -4.59 -20.26 12.65
C GLU A 167 -4.00 -18.94 12.12
N PHE A 168 -3.73 -17.98 13.02
CA PHE A 168 -3.05 -16.73 12.66
C PHE A 168 -1.65 -16.98 12.07
N LEU A 169 -0.86 -17.86 12.69
CA LEU A 169 0.48 -18.20 12.21
C LEU A 169 0.43 -18.93 10.86
N GLU A 170 -0.53 -19.84 10.66
CA GLU A 170 -0.74 -20.52 9.37
C GLU A 170 -1.06 -19.52 8.26
N GLN A 171 -1.95 -18.55 8.53
CA GLN A 171 -2.27 -17.48 7.60
C GLN A 171 -1.05 -16.59 7.29
N LEU A 172 -0.30 -16.19 8.32
CA LEU A 172 0.92 -15.38 8.17
C LEU A 172 2.01 -16.13 7.38
N GLN A 173 2.19 -17.42 7.64
CA GLN A 173 3.14 -18.28 6.92
C GLN A 173 2.70 -18.58 5.48
N SER A 174 1.44 -18.32 5.13
CA SER A 174 0.96 -18.47 3.76
C SER A 174 1.48 -17.39 2.81
N PHE A 175 1.96 -16.25 3.31
CA PHE A 175 2.54 -15.19 2.48
C PHE A 175 3.92 -15.60 1.94
N GLN A 176 4.34 -15.00 0.82
CA GLN A 176 5.71 -15.20 0.34
C GLN A 176 6.68 -14.44 1.26
N ALA A 177 7.76 -15.08 1.70
CA ALA A 177 8.80 -14.46 2.54
C ALA A 177 10.19 -14.51 1.88
N LEU A 178 10.26 -14.89 0.61
CA LEU A 178 11.52 -15.03 -0.12
C LEU A 178 12.18 -13.67 -0.30
N ILE A 179 13.29 -13.49 0.41
CA ILE A 179 14.17 -12.31 0.30
C ILE A 179 15.42 -12.61 -0.54
N VAL A 180 15.68 -13.88 -0.87
CA VAL A 180 16.80 -14.33 -1.70
C VAL A 180 16.37 -15.50 -2.58
N ASN A 181 16.44 -15.34 -3.90
CA ASN A 181 16.31 -16.43 -4.85
C ASN A 181 17.69 -16.96 -5.20
N ARG A 182 18.07 -18.06 -4.55
CA ARG A 182 19.42 -18.66 -4.70
C ARG A 182 19.66 -19.26 -6.08
N GLU A 183 18.62 -19.74 -6.76
CA GLU A 183 18.73 -20.33 -8.10
C GLU A 183 19.10 -19.28 -9.14
N GLN A 184 18.47 -18.10 -9.04
CA GLN A 184 18.71 -16.99 -9.96
C GLN A 184 19.71 -15.95 -9.43
N LYS A 185 20.23 -16.14 -8.20
CA LYS A 185 21.11 -15.22 -7.47
C LYS A 185 20.55 -13.80 -7.36
N ILE A 186 19.25 -13.69 -7.09
CA ILE A 186 18.57 -12.41 -6.89
C ILE A 186 18.38 -12.17 -5.39
N TYR A 187 18.68 -10.96 -4.94
CA TYR A 187 18.56 -10.51 -3.56
C TYR A 187 17.59 -9.34 -3.50
N HIS A 188 16.79 -9.27 -2.45
CA HIS A 188 15.89 -8.14 -2.23
C HIS A 188 16.71 -6.87 -1.98
N LYS A 189 16.28 -5.71 -2.53
CA LYS A 189 17.00 -4.43 -2.40
C LYS A 189 17.35 -4.07 -0.96
N MET A 190 16.43 -4.32 -0.02
CA MET A 190 16.63 -4.20 1.44
C MET A 190 17.78 -5.04 2.03
N LEU A 191 18.35 -5.99 1.30
CA LEU A 191 19.54 -6.78 1.69
C LEU A 191 20.83 -6.33 1.02
N GLY A 192 20.81 -5.23 0.25
CA GLY A 192 22.02 -4.65 -0.33
C GLY A 192 22.97 -4.12 0.75
N GLU A 193 24.26 -4.10 0.46
CA GLU A 193 25.32 -3.68 1.41
C GLU A 193 25.08 -2.27 1.97
N ASN A 194 24.46 -1.38 1.18
CA ASN A 194 24.13 -0.01 1.58
C ASN A 194 23.07 0.07 2.71
N PHE A 195 22.26 -0.97 2.89
CA PHE A 195 21.15 -0.97 3.86
C PHE A 195 21.43 -1.77 5.13
N GLU A 196 22.59 -2.45 5.23
CA GLU A 196 22.87 -3.38 6.33
C GLU A 196 22.87 -2.68 7.71
N ASN A 197 23.56 -1.54 7.82
CA ASN A 197 23.62 -0.75 9.05
C ASN A 197 22.24 -0.22 9.48
N GLN A 198 21.46 0.28 8.53
CA GLN A 198 20.12 0.80 8.78
C GLN A 198 19.17 -0.34 9.21
N MET A 199 19.22 -1.49 8.53
CA MET A 199 18.46 -2.69 8.89
C MET A 199 18.82 -3.23 10.28
N GLU A 200 20.08 -3.15 10.68
CA GLU A 200 20.49 -3.51 12.04
C GLU A 200 19.89 -2.57 13.09
N GLN A 201 19.88 -1.26 12.83
CA GLN A 201 19.24 -0.28 13.73
C GLN A 201 17.74 -0.53 13.86
N LEU A 202 17.07 -0.79 12.74
CA LEU A 202 15.64 -1.11 12.72
C LEU A 202 15.35 -2.40 13.50
N TYR A 203 16.16 -3.44 13.31
CA TYR A 203 16.03 -4.70 14.04
C TYR A 203 16.22 -4.52 15.55
N ARG A 204 17.17 -3.68 15.98
CA ARG A 204 17.37 -3.36 17.41
C ARG A 204 16.17 -2.62 17.98
N ALA A 205 15.63 -1.63 17.28
CA ALA A 205 14.42 -0.92 17.68
C ALA A 205 13.21 -1.87 17.74
N PHE A 206 13.09 -2.80 16.79
CA PHE A 206 12.04 -3.82 16.76
C PHE A 206 12.14 -4.75 17.98
N CYS A 207 13.33 -5.27 18.29
CA CYS A 207 13.54 -6.09 19.48
C CYS A 207 13.22 -5.34 20.78
N HIS A 208 13.53 -4.03 20.84
CA HIS A 208 13.19 -3.21 22.00
C HIS A 208 11.66 -3.02 22.14
N ALA A 209 10.98 -2.77 21.03
CA ALA A 209 9.53 -2.59 20.98
C ALA A 209 8.73 -3.84 21.37
N PHE A 210 9.25 -5.02 21.02
CA PHE A 210 8.61 -6.32 21.28
C PHE A 210 9.41 -7.17 22.26
N ALA A 211 10.01 -6.55 23.28
CA ALA A 211 10.75 -7.27 24.31
C ALA A 211 9.83 -8.16 25.16
N GLY A 212 10.29 -9.36 25.50
CA GLY A 212 9.61 -10.31 26.40
C GLY A 212 9.35 -11.69 25.78
N GLU A 213 8.89 -12.63 26.60
CA GLU A 213 8.70 -14.03 26.19
C GLU A 213 7.60 -14.20 25.14
N GLU A 214 6.57 -13.36 25.16
CA GLU A 214 5.41 -13.43 24.24
C GLU A 214 5.82 -13.33 22.77
N PHE A 215 6.82 -12.49 22.46
CA PHE A 215 7.29 -12.23 21.10
C PHE A 215 8.67 -12.84 20.79
N ALA A 216 9.23 -13.65 21.70
CA ALA A 216 10.57 -14.19 21.57
C ALA A 216 10.81 -14.97 20.26
N SER A 217 9.77 -15.59 19.70
CA SER A 217 9.84 -16.28 18.41
C SER A 217 9.91 -15.33 17.19
N PHE A 218 9.41 -14.10 17.32
CA PHE A 218 9.43 -13.07 16.28
C PHE A 218 10.67 -12.20 16.33
N THR A 219 11.27 -12.02 17.51
CA THR A 219 12.45 -11.16 17.72
C THR A 219 13.78 -11.89 17.48
N THR A 220 13.78 -12.92 16.63
CA THR A 220 15.03 -13.52 16.12
C THR A 220 15.41 -12.84 14.80
N PRO A 221 16.70 -12.82 14.42
CA PRO A 221 17.11 -12.17 13.16
C PRO A 221 16.42 -12.78 11.94
N ASP A 222 16.23 -14.11 11.91
CA ASP A 222 15.60 -14.80 10.81
C ASP A 222 14.08 -14.54 10.75
N ALA A 223 13.41 -14.50 11.91
CA ALA A 223 11.99 -14.16 11.95
C ALA A 223 11.74 -12.71 11.54
N PHE A 224 12.58 -11.77 11.98
CA PHE A 224 12.49 -10.38 11.54
C PHE A 224 12.68 -10.26 10.02
N LYS A 225 13.73 -10.89 9.46
CA LYS A 225 13.95 -10.95 8.01
C LYS A 225 12.76 -11.57 7.26
N THR A 226 12.13 -12.58 7.83
CA THR A 226 10.92 -13.21 7.27
C THR A 226 9.75 -12.23 7.24
N LEU A 227 9.50 -11.48 8.33
CA LEU A 227 8.45 -10.45 8.40
C LEU A 227 8.71 -9.33 7.38
N MET A 228 9.96 -8.90 7.24
CA MET A 228 10.36 -7.91 6.24
C MET A 228 10.14 -8.43 4.82
N GLY A 229 10.46 -9.71 4.54
CA GLY A 229 10.17 -10.34 3.25
C GLY A 229 8.68 -10.42 2.94
N ILE A 230 7.85 -10.77 3.94
CA ILE A 230 6.40 -10.79 3.81
C ILE A 230 5.88 -9.40 3.46
N MET A 231 6.32 -8.37 4.18
CA MET A 231 5.93 -7.00 3.90
C MET A 231 6.38 -6.55 2.51
N GLY A 232 7.67 -6.74 2.16
CA GLY A 232 8.23 -6.26 0.90
C GLY A 232 7.66 -6.93 -0.34
N THR A 233 7.31 -8.23 -0.27
CA THR A 233 6.90 -8.99 -1.47
C THR A 233 5.39 -9.17 -1.63
N ASN A 234 4.58 -8.77 -0.64
CA ASN A 234 3.12 -8.99 -0.67
C ASN A 234 2.29 -7.75 -0.32
N SER A 235 2.90 -6.63 0.07
CA SER A 235 2.14 -5.43 0.40
C SER A 235 1.46 -4.86 -0.85
N GLN A 236 0.16 -4.64 -0.75
CA GLN A 236 -0.61 -3.93 -1.74
C GLN A 236 -0.83 -2.50 -1.24
N GLY A 237 -0.38 -1.51 -2.02
CA GLY A 237 -0.67 -0.10 -1.78
C GLY A 237 -2.17 0.16 -1.78
N ILE A 238 -2.63 0.93 -0.80
CA ILE A 238 -4.02 1.36 -0.62
C ILE A 238 -4.01 2.87 -0.77
N ALA A 239 -4.67 3.39 -1.80
CA ALA A 239 -4.81 4.82 -2.01
C ALA A 239 -6.29 5.21 -1.96
N THR A 240 -6.62 6.13 -1.07
CA THR A 240 -7.97 6.69 -0.94
C THR A 240 -7.91 8.21 -1.09
N SER A 241 -8.80 8.80 -1.89
CA SER A 241 -8.84 10.25 -2.06
C SER A 241 -10.27 10.77 -2.06
N VAL A 242 -10.51 11.77 -1.20
CA VAL A 242 -11.79 12.46 -1.12
C VAL A 242 -12.00 13.30 -2.38
N LEU A 243 -10.95 14.00 -2.84
CA LEU A 243 -10.98 14.79 -4.06
C LEU A 243 -11.28 13.92 -5.29
N ALA A 244 -10.57 12.81 -5.49
CA ALA A 244 -10.78 11.94 -6.67
C ALA A 244 -12.19 11.32 -6.71
N GLN A 245 -12.73 10.94 -5.55
CA GLN A 245 -14.11 10.46 -5.45
C GLN A 245 -15.14 11.55 -5.78
N TRP A 246 -14.90 12.77 -5.29
CA TRP A 246 -15.78 13.89 -5.61
C TRP A 246 -15.74 14.20 -7.11
N VAL A 247 -14.55 14.26 -7.73
CA VAL A 247 -14.37 14.45 -9.17
C VAL A 247 -15.16 13.41 -9.95
N THR A 248 -14.98 12.13 -9.65
CA THR A 248 -15.74 11.03 -10.29
C THR A 248 -17.24 11.27 -10.20
N LYS A 249 -17.74 11.61 -9.01
CA LYS A 249 -19.18 11.80 -8.76
C LYS A 249 -19.75 13.03 -9.45
N VAL A 250 -18.99 14.13 -9.57
CA VAL A 250 -19.48 15.35 -10.24
C VAL A 250 -19.35 15.26 -11.76
N SER A 251 -18.37 14.53 -12.28
CA SER A 251 -18.19 14.29 -13.73
C SER A 251 -19.31 13.45 -14.35
N ASP A 252 -19.96 12.62 -13.53
CA ASP A 252 -21.12 11.79 -13.91
C ASP A 252 -22.46 12.53 -13.84
N LEU A 253 -22.48 13.80 -13.39
CA LEU A 253 -23.72 14.56 -13.29
C LEU A 253 -24.25 14.93 -14.68
N PRO A 254 -25.59 14.87 -14.89
CA PRO A 254 -26.21 15.28 -16.15
C PRO A 254 -26.29 16.82 -16.22
N LEU A 255 -25.15 17.47 -16.42
CA LEU A 255 -25.02 18.92 -16.56
C LEU A 255 -25.04 19.34 -18.05
N PRO A 256 -25.51 20.56 -18.36
CA PRO A 256 -25.28 21.16 -19.69
C PRO A 256 -23.79 21.24 -20.04
N ASP A 257 -23.44 21.11 -21.33
CA ASP A 257 -22.04 21.09 -21.78
C ASP A 257 -21.23 22.32 -21.33
N ALA A 258 -21.86 23.50 -21.29
CA ALA A 258 -21.22 24.73 -20.82
C ALA A 258 -20.87 24.66 -19.32
N ASP A 259 -21.78 24.15 -18.49
CA ASP A 259 -21.58 23.99 -17.05
C ASP A 259 -20.54 22.90 -16.77
N LYS A 260 -20.52 21.83 -17.58
CA LYS A 260 -19.51 20.77 -17.50
C LYS A 260 -18.11 21.30 -17.82
N ALA A 261 -17.95 22.06 -18.90
CA ALA A 261 -16.67 22.68 -19.25
C ALA A 261 -16.17 23.67 -18.17
N GLN A 262 -17.09 24.42 -17.55
CA GLN A 262 -16.75 25.29 -16.42
C GLN A 262 -16.30 24.47 -15.20
N LEU A 263 -17.02 23.38 -14.89
CA LEU A 263 -16.66 22.48 -13.79
C LEU A 263 -15.29 21.83 -14.01
N ASP A 264 -15.00 21.33 -15.23
CA ASP A 264 -13.72 20.75 -15.59
C ASP A 264 -12.58 21.76 -15.39
N THR A 265 -12.80 23.03 -15.78
CA THR A 265 -11.82 24.11 -15.55
C THR A 265 -11.54 24.30 -14.05
N VAL A 266 -12.58 24.29 -13.21
CA VAL A 266 -12.42 24.43 -11.76
C VAL A 266 -11.72 23.22 -11.14
N ILE A 267 -12.00 22.01 -11.63
CA ILE A 267 -11.32 20.78 -11.21
C ILE A 267 -9.82 20.87 -11.53
N ASP A 268 -9.47 21.28 -12.74
CA ASP A 268 -8.08 21.48 -13.17
C ASP A 268 -7.37 22.54 -12.31
N GLU A 269 -8.03 23.66 -11.99
CA GLU A 269 -7.49 24.68 -11.09
C GLU A 269 -7.25 24.14 -9.66
N ILE A 270 -8.13 23.28 -9.15
CA ILE A 270 -7.95 22.63 -7.85
C ILE A 270 -6.74 21.69 -7.89
N TYR A 271 -6.62 20.83 -8.90
CA TYR A 271 -5.48 19.93 -9.05
C TYR A 271 -4.17 20.70 -9.24
N ALA A 272 -4.17 21.81 -9.98
CA ALA A 272 -2.99 22.66 -10.15
C ALA A 272 -2.52 23.24 -8.81
N LYS A 273 -3.43 23.82 -8.01
CA LYS A 273 -3.09 24.36 -6.68
C LYS A 273 -2.62 23.29 -5.71
N VAL A 274 -3.25 22.13 -5.74
CA VAL A 274 -2.82 21.01 -4.93
C VAL A 274 -1.44 20.53 -5.38
N GLY A 275 -1.21 20.37 -6.68
CA GLY A 275 0.08 19.94 -7.23
C GLY A 275 1.23 20.91 -6.92
N GLU A 276 0.96 22.21 -6.84
CA GLU A 276 1.95 23.23 -6.46
C GLU A 276 2.51 23.02 -5.03
N PHE A 277 1.69 22.50 -4.11
CA PHE A 277 2.08 22.33 -2.70
C PHE A 277 2.34 20.86 -2.32
N ALA A 278 1.43 19.96 -2.65
CA ALA A 278 1.50 18.55 -2.28
C ALA A 278 2.20 17.67 -3.31
N GLY A 279 2.50 18.19 -4.52
CA GLY A 279 3.10 17.41 -5.60
C GLY A 279 2.26 16.20 -5.97
N GLU A 280 2.91 15.04 -6.07
CA GLU A 280 2.26 13.76 -6.39
C GLU A 280 1.48 13.14 -5.21
N PHE A 281 1.66 13.66 -3.98
CA PHE A 281 1.02 13.15 -2.78
C PHE A 281 -0.42 13.69 -2.64
N LEU A 282 -1.34 13.14 -3.42
CA LEU A 282 -2.76 13.54 -3.41
C LEU A 282 -3.64 12.68 -2.50
N ASN A 283 -3.17 11.48 -2.19
CA ASN A 283 -3.98 10.42 -1.63
C ASN A 283 -3.68 10.23 -0.14
N ASN A 284 -4.68 9.76 0.60
CA ASN A 284 -4.41 9.07 1.85
C ASN A 284 -3.94 7.66 1.50
N GLU A 285 -2.65 7.43 1.71
CA GLU A 285 -1.98 6.19 1.34
C GLU A 285 -1.60 5.34 2.55
N GLY A 286 -1.64 4.04 2.32
CA GLY A 286 -1.15 3.02 3.21
C GLY A 286 -0.88 1.74 2.44
N SER A 287 -0.70 0.65 3.18
CA SER A 287 -0.54 -0.67 2.60
C SER A 287 -1.31 -1.70 3.38
N GLY A 288 -1.59 -2.84 2.74
CA GLY A 288 -2.19 -3.99 3.40
C GLY A 288 -1.70 -5.31 2.85
N LEU A 289 -1.82 -6.36 3.67
CA LEU A 289 -1.59 -7.74 3.29
C LEU A 289 -2.93 -8.43 3.08
N TYR A 290 -3.08 -9.11 1.94
CA TYR A 290 -4.32 -9.74 1.51
C TYR A 290 -4.05 -11.22 1.19
N LEU A 291 -4.79 -12.13 1.82
CA LEU A 291 -4.49 -13.56 1.78
C LEU A 291 -4.67 -14.16 0.38
N LEU A 292 -5.70 -13.73 -0.35
CA LEU A 292 -5.99 -14.19 -1.71
C LEU A 292 -5.27 -13.34 -2.75
N GLN A 293 -5.32 -12.01 -2.65
CA GLN A 293 -4.67 -11.13 -3.63
C GLN A 293 -3.15 -11.35 -3.69
N SER A 294 -2.49 -11.66 -2.57
CA SER A 294 -1.05 -12.03 -2.54
C SER A 294 -0.69 -13.31 -3.31
N LYS A 295 -1.67 -14.08 -3.81
CA LYS A 295 -1.46 -15.31 -4.60
C LYS A 295 -1.54 -15.07 -6.11
N ILE A 296 -1.76 -13.84 -6.53
CA ILE A 296 -1.91 -13.47 -7.94
C ILE A 296 -0.53 -13.09 -8.49
N ASN A 297 -0.10 -13.74 -9.56
CA ASN A 297 1.20 -13.49 -10.16
C ASN A 297 1.21 -12.22 -11.02
N HIS A 298 2.42 -11.74 -11.26
CA HIS A 298 2.70 -10.62 -12.15
C HIS A 298 2.61 -10.99 -13.64
N SER A 299 2.10 -10.06 -14.45
CA SER A 299 2.32 -9.97 -15.89
C SER A 299 2.51 -8.52 -16.31
N CYS A 300 3.46 -8.21 -17.20
CA CYS A 300 3.58 -6.87 -17.79
C CYS A 300 2.45 -6.57 -18.80
N VAL A 301 1.59 -7.55 -19.07
CA VAL A 301 0.32 -7.43 -19.80
C VAL A 301 -0.75 -8.11 -18.94
N PRO A 302 -1.17 -7.45 -17.84
CA PRO A 302 -2.10 -8.06 -16.90
C PRO A 302 -3.50 -8.17 -17.52
N ASN A 303 -4.25 -9.19 -17.10
CA ASN A 303 -5.66 -9.36 -17.49
C ASN A 303 -6.62 -8.94 -16.38
N SER A 304 -6.11 -8.53 -15.21
CA SER A 304 -6.87 -8.02 -14.08
C SER A 304 -6.13 -6.89 -13.34
N CYS A 305 -6.84 -6.13 -12.52
CA CYS A 305 -6.26 -5.10 -11.65
C CYS A 305 -6.91 -5.09 -10.25
N SER A 306 -6.11 -4.70 -9.25
CA SER A 306 -6.57 -4.37 -7.91
C SER A 306 -7.16 -2.95 -7.91
N THR A 307 -8.34 -2.76 -7.34
CA THR A 307 -9.00 -1.46 -7.21
C THR A 307 -9.59 -1.28 -5.80
N PHE A 308 -9.83 -0.03 -5.39
CA PHE A 308 -10.41 0.32 -4.08
C PHE A 308 -11.68 1.17 -4.23
N PRO A 309 -12.76 0.64 -4.85
CA PRO A 309 -13.92 1.41 -5.27
C PRO A 309 -14.73 2.01 -4.11
N TYR A 310 -14.56 1.49 -2.89
CA TYR A 310 -15.30 1.91 -1.70
C TYR A 310 -14.57 2.96 -0.85
N SER A 311 -13.41 3.42 -1.33
CA SER A 311 -12.52 4.36 -0.63
C SER A 311 -12.23 3.94 0.81
N ASN A 312 -11.77 2.70 0.91
CA ASN A 312 -11.34 2.02 2.12
C ASN A 312 -10.26 1.00 1.71
N ASP A 313 -9.88 0.14 2.63
CA ASP A 313 -8.90 -0.93 2.44
C ASP A 313 -9.48 -2.24 1.87
N ILE A 314 -10.71 -2.26 1.36
CA ILE A 314 -11.24 -3.46 0.69
C ILE A 314 -10.71 -3.49 -0.74
N VAL A 315 -9.91 -4.50 -1.06
CA VAL A 315 -9.43 -4.70 -2.43
C VAL A 315 -10.51 -5.39 -3.26
N VAL A 316 -10.76 -4.85 -4.45
CA VAL A 316 -11.66 -5.42 -5.45
C VAL A 316 -10.82 -5.77 -6.68
N LEU A 317 -10.72 -7.06 -6.96
CA LEU A 317 -10.04 -7.54 -8.16
C LEU A 317 -11.02 -7.56 -9.34
N LYS A 318 -10.67 -6.85 -10.41
CA LYS A 318 -11.52 -6.67 -11.59
C LYS A 318 -10.79 -7.12 -12.85
N ALA A 319 -11.50 -7.80 -13.75
CA ALA A 319 -10.97 -8.18 -15.05
C ALA A 319 -10.80 -6.94 -15.95
N LEU A 320 -9.62 -6.76 -16.54
CA LEU A 320 -9.33 -5.69 -17.51
C LEU A 320 -9.76 -6.10 -18.93
N THR A 321 -9.63 -7.38 -19.23
CA THR A 321 -10.00 -7.99 -20.51
C THR A 321 -10.79 -9.26 -20.25
N PRO A 322 -11.50 -9.84 -21.24
CA PRO A 322 -12.15 -11.13 -21.04
C PRO A 322 -11.11 -12.21 -20.64
N ILE A 323 -11.39 -12.95 -19.58
CA ILE A 323 -10.53 -14.04 -19.07
C ILE A 323 -11.27 -15.35 -19.32
N GLN A 324 -10.63 -16.33 -19.96
CA GLN A 324 -11.25 -17.62 -20.22
C GLN A 324 -11.08 -18.57 -19.02
N GLU A 325 -11.99 -19.54 -18.89
CA GLU A 325 -11.79 -20.66 -17.98
C GLU A 325 -10.45 -21.36 -18.27
N GLY A 326 -9.65 -21.56 -17.22
CA GLY A 326 -8.31 -22.14 -17.31
C GLY A 326 -7.17 -21.12 -17.47
N ASP A 327 -7.47 -19.85 -17.78
CA ASP A 327 -6.45 -18.81 -17.85
C ASP A 327 -5.90 -18.47 -16.44
N GLU A 328 -4.61 -18.14 -16.39
CA GLU A 328 -3.99 -17.53 -15.21
C GLU A 328 -4.47 -16.08 -15.08
N ILE A 329 -4.98 -15.74 -13.91
CA ILE A 329 -5.32 -14.36 -13.54
C ILE A 329 -4.03 -13.69 -13.07
N CYS A 330 -3.66 -12.57 -13.71
CA CYS A 330 -2.46 -11.81 -13.41
C CYS A 330 -2.76 -10.32 -13.22
N ILE A 331 -2.02 -9.70 -12.30
CA ILE A 331 -1.98 -8.25 -12.09
C ILE A 331 -0.60 -7.70 -12.49
N SER A 332 -0.46 -6.38 -12.56
CA SER A 332 0.86 -5.74 -12.60
C SER A 332 1.36 -5.50 -11.18
N TYR A 333 2.67 -5.62 -10.99
CA TYR A 333 3.40 -5.23 -9.77
C TYR A 333 4.19 -3.94 -9.99
N LEU A 334 4.10 -3.40 -11.22
CA LEU A 334 4.72 -2.19 -11.70
C LEU A 334 3.62 -1.16 -11.93
N ASP A 335 3.94 0.11 -11.70
CA ASP A 335 3.06 1.22 -12.08
C ASP A 335 2.96 1.38 -13.61
N GLU A 336 2.07 2.27 -14.05
CA GLU A 336 1.80 2.51 -15.48
C GLU A 336 3.03 3.03 -16.22
N CYS A 337 3.79 3.94 -15.63
CA CYS A 337 5.01 4.48 -16.21
C CYS A 337 6.06 3.37 -16.41
N GLN A 338 6.31 2.56 -15.39
CA GLN A 338 7.22 1.42 -15.44
C GLN A 338 6.80 0.37 -16.45
N LEU A 339 5.49 0.13 -16.63
CA LEU A 339 4.99 -0.83 -17.63
C LEU A 339 5.38 -0.43 -19.05
N GLU A 340 5.46 0.87 -19.35
CA GLU A 340 5.85 1.39 -20.66
C GLU A 340 7.37 1.45 -20.87
N ARG A 341 8.18 1.39 -19.79
CA ARG A 341 9.65 1.31 -19.87
C ARG A 341 10.14 0.01 -20.53
N SER A 342 11.45 -0.03 -20.82
CA SER A 342 12.10 -1.15 -21.52
C SER A 342 11.99 -2.47 -20.75
N ARG A 343 12.20 -3.60 -21.45
CA ARG A 343 12.25 -4.92 -20.80
C ARG A 343 13.30 -4.96 -19.69
N HIS A 344 14.43 -4.30 -19.91
CA HIS A 344 15.53 -4.24 -18.96
C HIS A 344 15.09 -3.57 -17.66
N SER A 345 14.53 -2.36 -17.75
CA SER A 345 14.10 -1.57 -16.59
C SER A 345 13.00 -2.27 -15.81
N ARG A 346 12.00 -2.86 -16.49
CA ARG A 346 10.97 -3.68 -15.83
C ARG A 346 11.56 -4.88 -15.10
N HIS A 347 12.54 -5.56 -15.70
CA HIS A 347 13.21 -6.68 -15.04
C HIS A 347 14.08 -6.24 -13.86
N LYS A 348 14.74 -5.08 -13.92
CA LYS A 348 15.50 -4.52 -12.80
C LYS A 348 14.59 -4.34 -11.58
N VAL A 349 13.48 -3.61 -11.74
CA VAL A 349 12.49 -3.38 -10.66
C VAL A 349 11.92 -4.69 -10.11
N LEU A 350 11.51 -5.62 -10.98
CA LEU A 350 10.95 -6.90 -10.53
C LEU A 350 11.96 -7.79 -9.80
N ARG A 351 13.22 -7.80 -10.23
CA ARG A 351 14.28 -8.55 -9.55
C ARG A 351 14.56 -7.96 -8.17
N GLU A 352 14.71 -6.65 -8.08
CA GLU A 352 15.06 -5.97 -6.84
C GLU A 352 13.98 -6.06 -5.75
N ASN A 353 12.70 -6.02 -6.14
CA ASN A 353 11.58 -5.96 -5.21
C ASN A 353 10.85 -7.31 -5.03
N TYR A 354 10.79 -8.15 -6.07
CA TYR A 354 9.98 -9.38 -6.06
C TYR A 354 10.77 -10.65 -6.35
N ILE A 355 12.08 -10.54 -6.62
CA ILE A 355 13.03 -11.64 -6.61
C ILE A 355 12.76 -12.69 -7.71
N PHE A 356 12.23 -12.26 -8.85
CA PHE A 356 11.99 -13.11 -10.02
C PHE A 356 12.28 -12.40 -11.35
N VAL A 357 12.37 -13.18 -12.43
CA VAL A 357 12.47 -12.65 -13.81
C VAL A 357 11.16 -12.91 -14.54
N CYS A 358 10.51 -11.85 -15.02
CA CYS A 358 9.25 -11.96 -15.74
C CYS A 358 9.42 -12.68 -17.08
N GLN A 359 8.49 -13.59 -17.36
CA GLN A 359 8.41 -14.31 -18.63
C GLN A 359 7.00 -14.15 -19.25
N CYS A 360 6.34 -13.02 -19.03
CA CYS A 360 5.05 -12.74 -19.68
C CYS A 360 5.22 -12.59 -21.21
N PRO A 361 4.12 -12.63 -21.99
CA PRO A 361 4.19 -12.46 -23.45
C PRO A 361 4.97 -11.21 -23.90
N LYS A 362 4.78 -10.06 -23.23
CA LYS A 362 5.52 -8.80 -23.51
C LYS A 362 7.03 -9.00 -23.34
N CYS A 363 7.47 -9.55 -22.21
CA CYS A 363 8.90 -9.80 -21.94
C CYS A 363 9.54 -10.85 -22.85
N ARG A 364 8.77 -11.82 -23.37
CA ARG A 364 9.27 -12.80 -24.36
C ARG A 364 9.39 -12.19 -25.74
N ALA A 365 8.44 -11.36 -26.15
CA ALA A 365 8.49 -10.66 -27.44
C ALA A 365 9.68 -9.70 -27.53
N GLN A 366 10.04 -9.07 -26.41
CA GLN A 366 11.15 -8.12 -26.29
C GLN A 366 12.50 -8.78 -25.94
N ALA A 367 12.63 -10.11 -26.06
CA ALA A 367 13.81 -10.84 -25.57
C ALA A 367 15.10 -10.53 -26.34
N SER A 368 14.98 -10.04 -27.58
CA SER A 368 16.10 -9.62 -28.44
C SER A 368 16.38 -8.13 -28.42
N ASP A 369 15.58 -7.35 -27.68
CA ASP A 369 15.77 -5.91 -27.57
C ASP A 369 17.06 -5.65 -26.78
N PRO A 370 17.84 -4.60 -27.11
CA PRO A 370 19.03 -4.26 -26.37
C PRO A 370 18.68 -3.92 -24.91
N ASP A 371 19.58 -4.28 -23.99
CA ASP A 371 19.49 -3.92 -22.58
C ASP A 371 19.88 -2.44 -22.43
N GLU A 372 18.98 -1.54 -22.82
CA GLU A 372 19.12 -0.08 -22.70
C GLU A 372 18.20 0.45 -21.59
N THR A 373 18.77 1.32 -20.76
CA THR A 373 18.09 2.22 -19.83
C THR A 373 17.88 3.53 -20.58
N SER A 374 16.69 4.12 -20.55
CA SER A 374 16.52 5.46 -21.16
C SER A 374 17.34 6.48 -20.39
N ASP A 375 17.88 7.51 -21.03
CA ASP A 375 18.67 8.57 -20.37
C ASP A 375 17.93 9.27 -19.20
N GLU A 376 16.58 9.19 -19.17
CA GLU A 376 15.73 9.63 -18.04
C GLU A 376 15.87 8.77 -16.77
N GLU A 377 16.59 7.64 -16.81
CA GLU A 377 16.84 6.78 -15.65
C GLU A 377 18.05 7.22 -14.81
N ASP A 378 18.95 8.05 -15.35
CA ASP A 378 20.07 8.60 -14.58
C ASP A 378 19.61 9.70 -13.59
N ASP A 379 18.50 10.39 -13.88
CA ASP A 379 17.94 11.45 -13.01
C ASP A 379 17.14 10.87 -11.82
N ASP A 380 16.44 9.74 -11.98
CA ASP A 380 15.77 9.02 -10.87
C ASP A 380 16.79 8.38 -9.89
N GLU A 381 18.07 8.28 -10.27
CA GLU A 381 19.19 7.81 -9.44
C GLU A 381 20.11 8.95 -8.95
N MET A 382 19.88 10.22 -9.33
CA MET A 382 20.74 11.39 -9.04
C MET A 382 20.25 12.34 -7.95
N ASP A 383 19.17 12.04 -7.23
CA ASP A 383 18.71 12.84 -6.07
C ASP A 383 18.97 12.18 -4.70
N ASP A 384 19.65 11.03 -4.67
CA ASP A 384 20.00 10.32 -3.43
C ASP A 384 21.53 10.34 -3.19
N TYR A 385 21.95 11.36 -2.44
CA TYR A 385 23.16 11.44 -1.61
C TYR A 385 24.52 11.62 -2.31
N ASP A 386 24.85 12.85 -2.68
CA ASP A 386 26.22 13.38 -2.60
C ASP A 386 26.17 14.92 -2.43
N GLU A 387 25.78 15.41 -1.25
CA GLU A 387 26.09 16.79 -0.83
C GLU A 387 25.96 16.90 0.70
N ASP A 388 26.99 16.43 1.42
CA ASP A 388 27.37 16.96 2.73
C ASP A 388 28.73 16.38 3.15
N ASP A 389 29.76 16.67 2.36
CA ASP A 389 31.14 16.60 2.84
C ASP A 389 31.97 17.70 2.17
N ASP A 390 31.55 18.96 2.35
CA ASP A 390 32.42 20.12 2.37
C ASP A 390 31.61 21.38 2.70
N MET A 391 31.67 21.85 3.95
CA MET A 391 31.84 23.27 4.32
C MET A 391 31.97 23.42 5.85
N ASN A 392 33.22 23.48 6.30
CA ASN A 392 33.78 24.14 7.49
C ASN A 392 32.89 24.43 8.72
#